data_AF-A0A350QJF6-F1
#
_entry.id   AF-A0A350QJF6-F1
#
_cell.length_a   1.000
_cell.length_b   1.000
_cell.length_c   1.000
_cell.angle_alpha   90.00
_cell.angle_beta   90.00
_cell.angle_gamma   90.00
#
_symmetry.space_group_name_H-M   'P 1'
#
loop_
_entity.id
_entity.type
_entity.pdbx_description
1 polymer ?
#
loop_
_entity_poly.entity_id
_entity_poly.type
_entity_poly.pdbx_seq_one_letter_code
_entity_poly.pdbx_strand_id
1 'polypeptide(L)' 'MAVQQNKKSRARRDMRRSHDALTGPTLSVDSTTGETHRRHH' A
#
# COMPACT_ATOMS: atom_id res chain seq x y z
N MET A 1 -9.55 -27.61 18.20
CA MET A 1 -9.05 -26.56 17.28
C MET A 1 -10.22 -25.92 16.58
N ALA A 2 -10.26 -24.58 16.47
CA ALA A 2 -11.28 -23.90 15.70
C ALA A 2 -10.88 -23.86 14.22
N VAL A 3 -11.75 -24.33 13.33
CA VAL A 3 -11.55 -24.31 11.89
C VAL A 3 -12.78 -23.72 11.21
N GLN A 4 -12.57 -23.09 10.05
CA GLN A 4 -13.70 -22.65 9.23
C GLN A 4 -14.43 -23.87 8.67
N GLN A 5 -15.76 -23.83 8.64
CA GLN A 5 -16.56 -24.86 7.98
C GLN A 5 -16.55 -24.68 6.45
N ASN A 6 -16.64 -23.43 5.99
CA ASN A 6 -16.80 -23.09 4.57
C ASN A 6 -15.74 -22.10 4.08
N LYS A 7 -15.39 -22.20 2.80
CA LYS A 7 -14.50 -21.24 2.14
C LYS A 7 -15.17 -19.87 2.01
N LYS A 8 -14.49 -18.81 2.44
CA LYS A 8 -14.98 -17.43 2.25
C LYS A 8 -15.00 -17.07 0.75
N SER A 9 -16.02 -16.33 0.33
CA SER A 9 -16.14 -15.85 -1.05
C SER A 9 -14.96 -14.94 -1.45
N ARG A 10 -14.68 -14.86 -2.75
CA ARG A 10 -13.65 -13.96 -3.29
C ARG A 10 -13.97 -12.50 -2.92
N ALA A 11 -15.21 -12.06 -3.05
CA ALA A 11 -15.66 -10.73 -2.65
C ALA A 11 -15.33 -10.40 -1.17
N ARG A 12 -15.60 -11.31 -0.22
CA ARG A 12 -15.23 -11.09 1.20
C ARG A 12 -13.73 -11.01 1.43
N ARG A 13 -12.95 -11.82 0.72
CA ARG A 13 -11.49 -11.75 0.77
C ARG A 13 -11.00 -10.41 0.22
N ASP A 14 -11.54 -9.97 -0.90
CA ASP A 14 -11.05 -8.79 -1.61
C ASP A 14 -11.48 -7.50 -0.89
N MET A 15 -12.69 -7.46 -0.28
CA MET A 15 -13.09 -6.38 0.64
C MET A 15 -12.19 -6.31 1.88
N ARG A 16 -11.76 -7.44 2.44
CA ARG A 16 -10.82 -7.42 3.57
C ARG A 16 -9.48 -6.80 3.17
N ARG A 17 -9.05 -7.01 1.92
CA ARG A 17 -7.79 -6.49 1.37
C ARG A 17 -7.89 -5.06 0.83
N SER A 18 -9.03 -4.39 0.97
CA SER A 18 -9.23 -3.04 0.43
C SER A 18 -8.28 -1.99 1.01
N HIS A 19 -7.71 -2.27 2.18
CA HIS A 19 -6.81 -1.37 2.89
C HIS A 19 -5.35 -1.86 2.92
N ASP A 20 -5.01 -2.89 2.14
CA ASP A 20 -3.65 -3.45 2.09
C ASP A 20 -2.67 -2.60 1.24
N ALA A 21 -3.13 -1.47 0.68
CA ALA A 21 -2.33 -0.63 -0.20
C ALA A 21 -1.19 0.07 0.56
N LEU A 22 0.02 -0.02 0.02
CA LEU A 22 1.18 0.72 0.53
C LEU A 22 1.16 2.16 0.04
N THR A 23 1.51 3.10 0.92
CA THR A 23 1.71 4.50 0.54
C THR A 23 3.14 4.72 0.07
N GLY A 24 3.30 5.32 -1.11
CA GLY A 24 4.61 5.69 -1.64
C GLY A 24 5.23 6.88 -0.87
N PRO A 25 6.57 7.03 -0.88
CA PRO A 25 7.23 8.17 -0.25
C PRO A 25 6.92 9.47 -0.99
N THR A 26 6.90 10.60 -0.27
CA THR A 26 6.83 11.92 -0.89
C THR A 26 8.20 12.31 -1.44
N LEU A 27 8.29 12.45 -2.76
CA LEU A 27 9.50 12.86 -3.48
C LEU A 27 9.39 14.32 -3.92
N SER A 28 10.54 14.98 -4.05
CA SER A 28 10.67 16.35 -4.55
C SER A 28 11.84 16.42 -5.52
N VAL A 29 11.85 17.45 -6.37
CA VAL A 29 12.92 17.67 -7.34
C VAL A 29 13.78 18.81 -6.84
N ASP A 30 15.09 18.61 -6.79
CA ASP A 30 16.04 19.65 -6.43
C ASP A 30 16.09 20.73 -7.53
N SER A 31 16.04 22.00 -7.13
CA SER A 31 15.93 23.12 -8.07
C SER A 31 17.20 23.41 -8.87
N THR A 32 18.36 22.99 -8.36
CA THR A 32 19.66 23.34 -8.94
C THR A 32 20.20 22.21 -9.80
N THR A 33 20.02 20.97 -9.38
CA THR A 33 20.53 19.75 -10.04
C THR A 33 19.46 19.03 -10.86
N GLY A 34 18.18 19.24 -10.57
CA GLY A 34 17.07 18.52 -11.21
C GLY A 34 16.92 17.06 -10.75
N GLU A 35 17.66 16.62 -9.73
CA GLU A 35 17.57 15.26 -9.21
C GLU A 35 16.35 15.06 -8.30
N THR A 36 15.82 13.84 -8.26
CA THR A 36 14.70 13.49 -7.37
C THR A 36 15.22 13.03 -6.02
N HIS A 37 14.76 13.66 -4.94
CA HIS A 37 15.14 13.34 -3.57
C HIS A 37 13.92 13.14 -2.68
N ARG A 38 14.11 12.52 -1.50
CA ARG A 38 13.05 12.52 -0.50
C ARG A 38 12.88 13.94 0.02
N ARG A 39 11.63 14.40 0.09
CA ARG A 39 11.33 15.74 0.59
C ARG A 39 11.92 15.92 2.00
N HIS A 40 12.65 17.01 2.23
CA HIS A 40 13.32 17.35 3.51
C HIS A 40 14.49 16.42 3.92
N HIS A 41 15.08 15.70 2.97
CA HIS A 41 16.37 15.01 3.11
C HIS A 41 17.35 15.57 2.10
#